data_AF-A0A9P0LLB8-F1
#
_entry.id   AF-A0A9P0LLB8-F1
#
_cell.length_a   1.000
_cell.length_b   1.000
_cell.length_c   1.000
_cell.angle_alpha   90.00
_cell.angle_beta   90.00
_cell.angle_gamma   90.00
#
_symmetry.space_group_name_H-M   'P 1'
#
loop_
_entity.id
_entity.type
_entity.pdbx_description
1 polymer ?
#
loop_
_entity_poly.entity_id
_entity_poly.type
_entity_poly.pdbx_seq_one_letter_code
_entity_poly.pdbx_strand_id
1 'polypeptide(L)'
;MKSLTSNMNVKMPYLLVLGGRSVDDLTANGNLLFRGVNTWLSVNKLVLNKSNTDATFFGTKWSKVVKPPYSTTHVFELLKRLNSIRYGFRVISRYLNNMSMKILYHANFESILKYGIMFWGRNRFIQKNFVVQKRAVRLLK
;
A
#
# COMPACT_ATOMS: atom_id res chain seq x y z
N MET A 1 -19.28 -18.44 -38.59
CA MET A 1 -18.00 -18.42 -37.85
C MET A 1 -18.24 -17.89 -36.44
N LYS A 2 -18.51 -18.79 -35.49
CA LYS A 2 -18.58 -18.47 -34.06
C LYS A 2 -17.17 -18.65 -33.49
N SER A 3 -16.45 -17.58 -33.20
CA SER A 3 -15.15 -17.64 -32.53
C SER A 3 -15.21 -16.93 -31.17
N LEU A 4 -15.44 -17.74 -30.13
CA LEU A 4 -14.90 -17.59 -28.77
C LEU A 4 -15.20 -16.28 -28.01
N THR A 5 -16.42 -15.75 -28.11
CA THR A 5 -17.00 -14.91 -27.05
C THR A 5 -17.82 -15.79 -26.10
N SER A 6 -17.16 -16.69 -25.38
CA SER A 6 -17.78 -17.41 -24.26
C SER A 6 -16.77 -17.59 -23.15
N ASN A 7 -17.13 -17.09 -21.97
CA ASN A 7 -16.49 -17.32 -20.66
C ASN A 7 -15.28 -16.48 -20.29
N MET A 8 -15.38 -15.16 -20.48
CA MET A 8 -14.79 -14.25 -19.50
C MET A 8 -15.89 -13.38 -18.92
N ASN A 9 -16.68 -13.96 -18.02
CA ASN A 9 -17.48 -13.22 -17.04
C ASN A 9 -16.50 -12.59 -16.02
N VAL A 10 -15.61 -11.73 -16.51
CA VAL A 10 -14.68 -10.96 -15.69
C VAL A 10 -15.48 -9.78 -15.17
N LYS A 11 -16.31 -10.06 -14.16
CA LYS A 11 -16.79 -9.02 -13.26
C LYS A 11 -15.54 -8.42 -12.65
N MET A 12 -15.24 -7.18 -13.03
CA MET A 12 -14.02 -6.47 -12.62
C MET A 12 -13.80 -6.67 -11.10
N PRO A 13 -12.77 -7.43 -10.69
CA PRO A 13 -12.44 -7.53 -9.29
C PRO A 13 -11.83 -6.19 -8.88
N TYR A 14 -12.44 -5.55 -7.88
CA TYR A 14 -11.91 -4.33 -7.26
C TYR A 14 -10.53 -4.54 -6.62
N LEU A 15 -10.10 -5.79 -6.43
CA LEU A 15 -8.79 -6.16 -5.93
C LEU A 15 -8.32 -7.46 -6.60
N LEU A 16 -7.21 -7.39 -7.35
CA LEU A 16 -6.55 -8.57 -7.93
C LEU A 16 -5.51 -9.11 -6.95
N VAL A 17 -5.83 -10.26 -6.33
CA VAL A 17 -4.91 -10.96 -5.42
C VAL A 17 -4.43 -12.23 -6.10
N LEU A 18 -3.11 -12.38 -6.21
CA LEU A 18 -2.46 -13.57 -6.75
C LEU A 18 -1.69 -14.31 -5.65
N GLY A 19 -1.87 -15.63 -5.60
CA GLY A 19 -1.12 -16.52 -4.73
C GLY A 19 -0.17 -17.39 -5.55
N GLY A 20 1.06 -17.57 -5.06
CA GLY A 20 2.07 -18.39 -5.72
C GLY A 20 3.10 -18.90 -4.71
N ARG A 21 3.70 -20.06 -5.00
CA ARG A 21 4.76 -20.65 -4.17
C ARG A 21 6.16 -20.17 -4.56
N SER A 22 6.35 -19.81 -5.83
CA SER A 22 7.57 -19.21 -6.38
C SER A 22 7.34 -17.75 -6.78
N VAL A 23 8.38 -16.91 -6.67
CA VAL A 23 8.34 -15.51 -7.11
C VAL A 23 8.21 -15.44 -8.62
N ASP A 24 8.89 -16.33 -9.34
CA ASP A 24 8.92 -16.34 -10.81
C ASP A 24 7.55 -16.72 -11.38
N ASP A 25 6.91 -17.76 -10.82
CA ASP A 25 5.55 -18.15 -11.18
C ASP A 25 4.54 -17.04 -10.89
N LEU A 26 4.68 -16.37 -9.74
CA LEU A 26 3.81 -15.26 -9.36
C LEU A 26 3.98 -14.08 -10.31
N THR A 27 5.21 -13.82 -10.75
CA THR A 27 5.53 -12.75 -11.70
C THR A 27 5.00 -13.09 -13.09
N ALA A 28 5.17 -14.33 -13.55
CA ALA A 28 4.63 -14.81 -14.82
C ALA A 28 3.09 -14.73 -14.84
N ASN A 29 2.44 -15.26 -13.81
CA ASN A 29 0.98 -15.22 -13.67
C ASN A 29 0.47 -13.78 -13.53
N GLY A 30 1.18 -12.93 -12.79
CA GLY A 30 0.92 -11.51 -12.67
C GLY A 30 0.94 -10.80 -14.02
N ASN A 31 1.98 -11.04 -14.82
CA ASN A 31 2.11 -10.47 -16.15
C ASN A 31 1.01 -10.94 -17.11
N LEU A 32 0.61 -12.21 -17.05
CA LEU A 32 -0.50 -12.74 -17.86
C LEU A 32 -1.83 -12.07 -17.50
N LEU A 33 -2.11 -11.92 -16.21
CA LEU A 33 -3.31 -11.23 -15.73
C LEU A 33 -3.31 -9.76 -16.12
N PHE A 34 -2.16 -9.09 -15.98
CA PHE A 34 -2.00 -7.68 -16.34
C PHE A 34 -2.24 -7.45 -17.83
N ARG A 35 -1.79 -8.37 -18.69
CA ARG A 35 -2.10 -8.35 -20.13
C ARG A 35 -3.60 -8.51 -20.37
N GLY A 36 -4.25 -9.46 -19.70
CA GLY A 36 -5.71 -9.64 -19.81
C GLY A 36 -6.49 -8.39 -19.41
N VAL A 37 -6.11 -7.77 -18.28
CA VAL A 37 -6.71 -6.51 -17.80
C VAL A 37 -6.48 -5.38 -18.79
N ASN A 38 -5.27 -5.23 -19.32
CA ASN A 38 -4.96 -4.17 -20.28
C ASN A 38 -5.74 -4.33 -21.59
N THR A 39 -5.91 -5.57 -22.06
CA THR A 39 -6.76 -5.87 -23.22
C THR A 39 -8.21 -5.50 -22.94
N TRP A 40 -8.75 -5.88 -21.79
CA TRP A 40 -10.13 -5.52 -21.41
C TRP A 40 -10.32 -4.00 -21.29
N LEU A 41 -9.38 -3.29 -20.66
CA LEU A 41 -9.42 -1.83 -20.53
C LEU A 41 -9.42 -1.17 -21.91
N SER A 42 -8.59 -1.66 -22.83
CA SER A 42 -8.52 -1.15 -24.21
C SER A 42 -9.85 -1.33 -24.95
N VAL A 43 -10.50 -2.49 -24.80
CA VAL A 43 -11.85 -2.75 -25.36
C VAL A 43 -12.89 -1.76 -24.80
N ASN A 44 -12.76 -1.39 -23.52
CA ASN A 44 -13.63 -0.42 -22.86
C ASN A 44 -13.17 1.04 -23.00
N LYS A 45 -12.21 1.33 -23.89
CA LYS A 45 -11.64 2.67 -24.13
C LYS A 45 -11.01 3.32 -22.89
N LEU A 46 -10.53 2.51 -21.95
CA LEU A 46 -9.79 2.95 -20.77
C LEU A 46 -8.29 2.73 -21.00
N VAL A 47 -7.48 3.68 -20.54
CA VAL A 47 -6.01 3.59 -20.61
C VAL A 47 -5.46 3.34 -19.22
N LEU A 48 -4.66 2.28 -19.09
CA LEU A 48 -3.97 1.98 -17.85
C LEU A 48 -2.79 2.96 -17.66
N ASN A 49 -2.75 3.61 -16.50
CA ASN A 49 -1.62 4.46 -16.15
C ASN A 49 -0.44 3.60 -15.69
N LYS A 50 0.46 3.29 -16.62
CA LYS A 50 1.65 2.46 -16.34
C LYS A 50 2.59 3.05 -15.29
N SER A 51 2.63 4.37 -15.12
CA SER A 51 3.53 4.99 -14.13
C SER A 51 3.03 4.81 -12.69
N ASN A 52 1.71 4.76 -12.51
CA ASN A 52 1.07 4.67 -11.20
C ASN A 52 0.54 3.26 -10.88
N THR A 53 0.53 2.36 -11.87
CA THR A 53 0.11 0.98 -11.67
C THR A 53 1.32 0.14 -11.32
N ASP A 54 1.45 -0.20 -10.03
CA ASP A 54 2.52 -1.05 -9.53
C ASP A 54 1.95 -2.31 -8.87
N ALA A 55 2.73 -3.38 -8.87
CA ALA A 55 2.39 -4.65 -8.23
C ALA A 55 3.06 -4.72 -6.86
N THR A 56 2.27 -4.71 -5.80
CA THR A 56 2.77 -4.86 -4.43
C THR A 56 2.74 -6.31 -3.99
N PHE A 57 3.89 -6.82 -3.54
CA PHE A 57 4.03 -8.22 -3.12
C PHE A 57 3.88 -8.33 -1.60
N PHE A 58 2.95 -9.17 -1.16
CA PHE A 58 2.73 -9.46 0.26
C PHE A 58 3.11 -10.90 0.59
N GLY A 59 3.69 -11.09 1.76
CA GLY A 59 4.00 -12.42 2.27
C GLY A 59 3.58 -12.51 3.72
N THR A 60 2.79 -13.54 4.03
CA THR A 60 2.37 -13.88 5.38
C THR A 60 3.57 -14.30 6.24
N LYS A 61 3.40 -14.33 7.56
CA LYS A 61 4.43 -14.76 8.52
C LYS A 61 5.02 -16.14 8.20
N TRP A 62 4.25 -17.00 7.54
CA TRP A 62 4.63 -18.37 7.18
C TRP A 62 5.28 -18.50 5.80
N SER A 63 5.32 -17.43 5.01
CA SER A 63 6.03 -17.46 3.73
C SER A 63 7.54 -17.44 3.96
N LYS A 64 8.22 -18.46 3.44
CA LYS A 64 9.69 -18.56 3.39
C LYS A 64 10.29 -17.89 2.15
N VAL A 65 9.44 -17.36 1.27
CA VAL A 65 9.84 -16.76 0.00
C VAL A 65 10.56 -15.43 0.28
N VAL A 66 11.76 -15.28 -0.27
CA VAL A 66 12.52 -14.02 -0.20
C VAL A 66 11.72 -12.94 -0.92
N LYS A 67 11.43 -11.86 -0.19
CA LYS A 67 10.68 -10.74 -0.75
C LYS A 67 11.61 -9.90 -1.62
N PRO A 68 11.17 -9.52 -2.82
CA PRO A 68 11.93 -8.63 -3.67
C PRO A 68 12.10 -7.22 -3.06
N PRO A 69 13.16 -6.49 -3.45
CA PRO A 69 13.64 -5.29 -2.74
C PRO A 69 12.67 -4.11 -2.74
N TYR A 70 11.72 -4.06 -3.70
CA TYR A 70 10.76 -2.97 -3.85
C TYR A 70 9.70 -2.89 -2.73
N SER A 71 9.55 -3.91 -1.87
CA SER A 71 8.69 -3.80 -0.69
C SER A 71 9.12 -2.71 0.32
N THR A 72 10.33 -2.15 0.14
CA THR A 72 10.89 -1.13 1.03
C THR A 72 10.51 0.30 0.64
N THR A 73 10.25 0.59 -0.65
CA THR A 73 9.98 1.96 -1.15
C THR A 73 8.73 2.54 -0.51
N HIS A 74 7.64 1.76 -0.50
CA HIS A 74 6.37 2.15 0.12
C HIS A 74 6.52 2.49 1.62
N VAL A 75 7.38 1.75 2.34
CA VAL A 75 7.65 2.05 3.76
C VAL A 75 8.42 3.37 3.93
N PHE A 76 9.35 3.68 3.02
CA PHE A 76 10.06 4.96 3.03
C PHE A 76 9.16 6.15 2.69
N GLU A 77 8.26 6.00 1.71
CA GLU A 77 7.27 7.04 1.37
C GLU A 77 6.32 7.32 2.54
N LEU A 78 5.83 6.25 3.18
CA LEU A 78 5.00 6.36 4.38
C LEU A 78 5.76 7.05 5.52
N LEU A 79 7.03 6.70 5.75
CA LEU A 79 7.89 7.38 6.73
C LEU A 79 8.08 8.86 6.40
N LYS A 80 8.29 9.22 5.13
CA LYS A 80 8.42 10.61 4.68
C LYS A 80 7.14 11.40 5.00
N ARG A 81 5.98 10.82 4.69
CA ARG A 81 4.66 11.41 4.99
C ARG A 81 4.43 11.58 6.49
N LEU A 82 4.71 10.56 7.30
CA LEU A 82 4.55 10.63 8.76
C LEU A 82 5.47 11.67 9.41
N ASN A 83 6.71 11.80 8.93
CA ASN A 83 7.63 12.84 9.43
C ASN A 83 7.16 14.24 9.07
N SER A 84 6.59 14.44 7.88
CA SER A 84 5.98 15.71 7.47
C SER A 84 4.79 16.06 8.39
N ILE A 85 3.91 15.10 8.66
CA ILE A 85 2.75 15.31 9.56
C ILE A 85 3.22 15.64 10.97
N ARG A 86 4.21 14.90 11.49
CA ARG A 86 4.80 15.18 12.81
C ARG A 86 5.39 16.59 12.87
N TYR A 87 6.06 17.04 11.82
CA TYR A 87 6.57 18.41 11.75
C TYR A 87 5.43 19.43 11.79
N GLY A 88 4.35 19.20 11.02
CA GLY A 88 3.14 20.00 11.09
C GLY A 88 2.54 20.07 12.50
N PHE A 89 2.45 18.93 13.19
CA PHE A 89 1.97 18.88 14.57
C PHE A 89 2.83 19.72 15.53
N ARG A 90 4.15 19.73 15.35
CA ARG A 90 5.05 20.56 16.17
C ARG A 90 4.81 22.06 16.00
N VAL A 91 4.40 22.49 14.80
CA VAL A 91 4.09 23.90 14.54
C VAL A 91 2.71 24.25 15.10
N ILE A 92 1.72 23.39 14.80
CA ILE A 92 0.32 23.59 15.18
C ILE A 92 0.11 23.47 16.69
N SER A 93 0.92 22.67 17.40
CA SER A 93 0.81 22.48 18.86
C SER A 93 1.02 23.76 19.66
N ARG A 94 1.56 24.83 19.06
CA ARG A 94 1.69 26.14 19.72
C ARG A 94 0.36 26.90 19.78
N TYR A 95 -0.60 26.53 18.95
CA TYR A 95 -1.86 27.26 18.74
C TYR A 95 -3.09 26.45 19.14
N LEU A 96 -2.99 25.12 19.22
CA LEU A 96 -4.10 24.24 19.56
C LEU A 96 -4.03 23.74 21.00
N ASN A 97 -5.20 23.52 21.58
CA ASN A 97 -5.37 22.83 22.85
C ASN A 97 -5.15 21.31 22.71
N ASN A 98 -4.81 20.65 23.82
CA ASN A 98 -4.50 19.22 23.85
C ASN A 98 -5.64 18.33 23.31
N MET A 99 -6.91 18.77 23.45
CA MET A 99 -8.06 18.04 22.92
C MET A 99 -8.08 18.05 21.38
N SER A 100 -7.90 19.22 20.75
CA SER A 100 -7.83 19.33 19.29
C SER A 100 -6.62 18.60 18.72
N MET A 101 -5.48 18.65 19.42
CA MET A 101 -4.28 17.90 19.03
C MET A 101 -4.50 16.39 19.03
N LYS A 102 -5.27 15.84 19.98
CA LYS A 102 -5.66 14.41 19.98
C LYS A 102 -6.53 14.07 18.78
N ILE A 103 -7.53 14.90 18.48
CA ILE A 103 -8.40 14.71 17.30
C ILE A 103 -7.54 14.68 16.02
N LEU A 104 -6.62 15.65 15.88
CA LEU A 104 -5.73 15.75 14.73
C LEU A 104 -4.83 14.51 14.59
N TYR A 105 -4.32 13.99 15.70
CA TYR A 105 -3.54 12.76 15.74
C TYR A 105 -4.32 11.55 15.25
N HIS A 106 -5.54 11.33 15.77
CA HIS A 106 -6.36 10.20 15.34
C HIS A 106 -6.76 10.33 13.86
N ALA A 107 -7.12 11.54 13.43
CA ALA A 107 -7.58 11.81 12.06
C ALA A 107 -6.46 11.63 11.01
N ASN A 108 -5.25 12.13 11.27
CA ASN A 108 -4.18 12.17 10.26
C ASN A 108 -3.05 11.16 10.50
N PHE A 109 -2.68 10.91 11.75
CA PHE A 109 -1.53 10.06 12.06
C PHE A 109 -1.93 8.59 12.23
N GLU A 110 -2.95 8.34 13.07
CA GLU A 110 -3.40 6.98 13.36
C GLU A 110 -4.08 6.33 12.16
N SER A 111 -4.89 7.07 11.42
CA SER A 111 -5.53 6.59 10.18
C SER A 111 -4.49 6.05 9.19
N ILE A 112 -3.45 6.83 8.87
CA ILE A 112 -2.37 6.44 7.95
C ILE A 112 -1.61 5.22 8.46
N LEU A 113 -1.34 5.14 9.77
CA LEU A 113 -0.69 3.96 10.34
C LEU A 113 -1.57 2.70 10.24
N LYS A 114 -2.87 2.81 10.54
CA LYS A 114 -3.82 1.68 10.45
C LYS A 114 -3.93 1.14 9.03
N TYR A 115 -4.04 2.02 8.03
CA TYR A 115 -4.03 1.61 6.62
C TYR A 115 -2.68 0.99 6.22
N GLY A 116 -1.58 1.53 6.76
CA GLY A 116 -0.24 0.99 6.52
C GLY A 116 -0.04 -0.43 7.06
N ILE A 117 -0.66 -0.79 8.19
CA ILE A 117 -0.44 -2.07 8.90
C ILE A 117 -0.57 -3.29 7.99
N MET A 118 -1.58 -3.31 7.12
CA MET A 118 -1.80 -4.43 6.19
C MET A 118 -0.62 -4.64 5.24
N PHE A 119 0.08 -3.55 4.92
CA PHE A 119 1.20 -3.51 3.99
C PHE A 119 2.58 -3.63 4.66
N TRP A 120 2.64 -3.72 6.00
CA TRP A 120 3.92 -3.69 6.72
C TRP A 120 4.72 -5.00 6.67
N GLY A 121 4.08 -6.15 6.48
CA GLY A 121 4.76 -7.44 6.36
C GLY A 121 5.83 -7.70 7.44
N ARG A 122 6.82 -8.56 7.14
CA ARG A 122 8.02 -8.74 7.97
C ARG A 122 9.13 -7.82 7.43
N ASN A 123 9.10 -6.54 7.81
CA ASN A 123 10.09 -5.55 7.40
C ASN A 123 10.84 -5.00 8.63
N ARG A 124 12.19 -4.96 8.58
CA ARG A 124 13.04 -4.42 9.65
C ARG A 124 12.80 -2.92 9.89
N PHE A 125 12.31 -2.19 8.89
CA PHE A 125 12.05 -0.75 8.97
C PHE A 125 10.77 -0.39 9.71
N ILE A 126 9.89 -1.35 10.04
CA ILE A 126 8.65 -1.11 10.79
C ILE A 126 8.95 -0.47 12.15
N GLN A 127 10.07 -0.84 12.78
CA GLN A 127 10.49 -0.24 14.05
C GLN A 127 10.61 1.29 13.95
N LYS A 128 11.02 1.82 12.79
CA LYS A 128 11.10 3.28 12.56
C LYS A 128 9.72 3.94 12.61
N ASN A 129 8.67 3.29 12.10
CA ASN A 129 7.29 3.80 12.17
C ASN A 129 6.85 3.97 13.63
N PHE A 130 7.12 2.97 14.47
CA PHE A 130 6.80 3.03 15.91
C PHE A 130 7.62 4.08 16.66
N VAL A 131 8.86 4.33 16.25
CA VAL A 131 9.67 5.43 16.81
C VAL A 131 9.06 6.78 16.46
N VAL A 132 8.64 6.99 15.21
CA VAL A 132 7.96 8.23 14.79
C VAL A 132 6.62 8.40 15.53
N GLN A 133 5.87 7.31 15.72
CA GLN A 133 4.64 7.32 16.52
C GLN A 133 4.88 7.76 17.96
N LYS A 134 5.84 7.16 18.67
CA LYS A 134 6.18 7.57 20.04
C LYS A 134 6.58 9.05 20.10
N ARG A 135 7.32 9.53 19.11
CA ARG A 135 7.73 10.93 19.02
C ARG A 135 6.53 11.86 18.76
N ALA A 136 5.53 11.44 18.00
CA ALA A 136 4.30 12.20 17.78
C ALA A 136 3.44 12.25 19.05
N VAL A 137 3.27 11.13 19.75
CA VAL A 137 2.51 11.05 21.02
C VAL A 137 3.13 11.93 22.11
N ARG A 138 4.47 12.09 22.14
CA ARG A 138 5.14 13.02 23.05
C ARG A 138 4.77 14.49 22.85
N LEU A 139 4.27 14.87 21.66
CA LEU A 139 3.80 16.23 21.38
C LEU A 139 2.36 16.47 21.87
N LEU A 140 1.65 15.41 22.28
CA LEU A 140 0.26 15.47 22.77
C LEU A 140 0.17 15.50 24.30
N LYS A 141 1.33 15.42 24.98
CA LYS A 141 1.43 15.62 26.42
C LYS A 141 1.52 17.12 26.69
#